data_AF-X1LPZ6-F1
#
_entry.id   AF-X1LPZ6-F1
#
_cell.length_a   1.000
_cell.length_b   1.000
_cell.length_c   1.000
_cell.angle_alpha   90.00
_cell.angle_beta   90.00
_cell.angle_gamma   90.00
#
_symmetry.space_group_name_H-M   'P 1'
#
loop_
_entity.id
_entity.type
_entity.pdbx_description
1 polymer ?
#
loop_
_entity_poly.entity_id
_entity_poly.type
_entity_poly.pdbx_seq_one_letter_code
_entity_poly.pdbx_strand_id
1 'polypeptide(L)' 'MLYIGTSGFSYKDWIGTFYPENTDKKEMLKLYAQKFKVTEINSTYYRIPHPASFYY' A
#
# COMPACT_ATOMS: atom_id res chain seq x y z
N MET A 1 8.69 -17.36 -12.26
CA MET A 1 8.22 -15.96 -12.20
C MET A 1 8.72 -15.36 -10.90
N LEU A 2 9.36 -14.19 -10.92
CA LEU A 2 9.85 -13.51 -9.71
C LEU A 2 9.04 -12.23 -9.51
N TYR A 3 8.58 -11.99 -8.28
CA TYR A 3 7.88 -10.77 -7.89
C TYR A 3 8.71 -10.03 -6.84
N ILE A 4 8.84 -8.71 -7.02
CA ILE A 4 9.57 -7.82 -6.13
C ILE A 4 8.59 -6.75 -5.65
N GLY A 5 8.65 -6.44 -4.36
CA GLY A 5 7.82 -5.46 -3.67
C GLY A 5 8.37 -5.18 -2.28
N THR A 6 7.64 -4.39 -1.50
CA THR A 6 8.02 -3.96 -0.15
C THR A 6 7.16 -4.63 0.93
N SER A 7 7.61 -4.55 2.18
CA SER A 7 6.85 -5.06 3.33
C SER A 7 5.77 -4.08 3.79
N GLY A 8 4.83 -3.75 2.90
CA GLY A 8 3.77 -2.77 3.12
C GLY A 8 3.82 -1.62 2.12
N PHE A 9 2.75 -0.83 2.06
CA PHE A 9 2.58 0.26 1.11
C PHE A 9 2.10 1.59 1.75
N SER A 10 1.59 1.55 2.99
CA SER A 10 0.85 2.67 3.61
C SER A 10 1.73 3.49 4.57
N TYR A 11 2.77 4.14 4.05
CA TYR A 11 3.69 4.97 4.84
C TYR A 11 3.51 6.46 4.54
N LYS A 12 3.40 7.30 5.58
CA LYS A 12 3.29 8.76 5.41
C LYS A 12 4.58 9.38 4.85
N ASP A 13 5.73 8.85 5.27
CA ASP A 13 7.05 9.35 4.87
C ASP A 13 7.34 9.13 3.38
N TRP A 14 6.51 8.33 2.70
CA TRP A 14 6.58 8.12 1.26
C TRP A 14 5.85 9.22 0.46
N ILE A 15 5.04 10.06 1.10
CA ILE A 15 4.42 11.22 0.44
C ILE A 15 5.51 12.26 0.14
N GLY A 16 5.56 12.74 -1.10
CA GLY A 16 6.56 13.68 -1.61
C GLY A 16 7.82 13.01 -2.19
N THR A 17 8.07 11.74 -1.86
CA THR A 17 9.23 10.98 -2.37
C THR A 17 8.83 9.87 -3.34
N PHE A 18 7.90 9.01 -2.92
CA PHE A 18 7.38 7.90 -3.72
C PHE A 18 5.95 8.14 -4.21
N TYR A 19 5.10 8.73 -3.37
CA TYR A 19 3.76 9.19 -3.72
C TYR A 19 3.75 10.70 -4.01
N PRO A 20 2.86 11.20 -4.89
CA PRO A 20 2.68 12.63 -5.09
C PRO A 20 2.35 13.38 -3.79
N GLU A 21 2.68 14.67 -3.75
CA GLU A 21 2.27 15.56 -2.66
C GLU A 21 0.76 15.51 -2.43
N ASN A 22 0.34 15.62 -1.17
CA ASN A 22 -1.07 15.58 -0.73
C ASN A 22 -1.81 14.27 -1.06
N THR A 23 -1.10 13.15 -1.27
CA THR A 23 -1.73 11.84 -1.48
C THR A 23 -2.58 11.41 -0.27
N ASP A 24 -3.86 11.14 -0.52
CA ASP A 24 -4.73 10.51 0.47
C ASP A 24 -4.31 9.06 0.70
N LYS A 25 -4.33 8.61 1.96
CA LYS A 25 -4.00 7.23 2.36
C LYS A 25 -4.80 6.19 1.57
N LYS A 26 -6.05 6.47 1.21
CA LYS A 26 -6.90 5.53 0.45
C LYS A 26 -6.43 5.33 -0.99
N GLU A 27 -5.65 6.25 -1.55
CA GLU A 27 -5.10 6.14 -2.90
C GLU A 27 -3.73 5.43 -2.92
N MET A 28 -3.08 5.25 -1.77
CA MET A 28 -1.72 4.71 -1.70
C MET A 28 -1.61 3.31 -2.31
N LEU A 29 -2.56 2.40 -2.05
CA LEU A 29 -2.52 1.05 -2.63
C LEU A 29 -2.62 1.09 -4.16
N LYS A 30 -3.51 1.93 -4.69
CA LYS A 30 -3.69 2.13 -6.13
C LYS A 30 -2.43 2.70 -6.77
N LEU A 31 -1.78 3.69 -6.14
CA LEU A 31 -0.53 4.27 -6.63
C LEU A 31 0.63 3.27 -6.54
N TYR A 32 0.72 2.52 -5.44
CA TYR A 32 1.73 1.49 -5.25
C TYR A 32 1.64 0.39 -6.33
N ALA A 33 0.43 -0.06 -6.65
CA ALA A 33 0.18 -1.08 -7.66
C ALA A 33 0.63 -0.68 -9.08
N GLN A 34 0.83 0.62 -9.35
CA GLN A 34 1.41 1.10 -10.61
C GLN A 34 2.92 0.84 -10.73
N LYS A 35 3.60 0.57 -9.61
CA LYS A 35 5.06 0.38 -9.55
C LYS A 35 5.44 -1.07 -9.23
N PHE A 36 4.73 -1.70 -8.29
CA PHE A 36 5.02 -3.06 -7.85
C PHE A 36 3.79 -3.95 -7.97
N LYS A 37 4.03 -5.22 -8.33
CA LYS A 37 2.98 -6.23 -8.49
C LYS A 37 2.63 -6.94 -7.19
N VAL A 38 3.43 -6.77 -6.13
CA VAL A 38 3.26 -7.47 -4.85
C VAL A 38 3.66 -6.57 -3.69
N THR A 39 3.09 -6.81 -2.51
CA THR A 39 3.50 -6.25 -1.22
C THR A 39 3.21 -7.29 -0.15
N GLU A 40 4.02 -7.30 0.91
CA GLU A 40 3.68 -8.03 2.14
C GLU A 40 2.62 -7.25 2.93
N ILE A 41 1.80 -7.95 3.72
CA ILE A 41 0.81 -7.37 4.62
C ILE A 41 0.91 -8.06 5.98
N ASN A 42 1.02 -7.27 7.05
CA ASN A 42 1.04 -7.75 8.44
C ASN A 42 -0.10 -7.19 9.30
N SER A 43 -1.06 -6.47 8.70
CA SER A 43 -2.12 -5.77 9.45
C SER A 43 -2.99 -6.70 10.28
N THR A 44 -3.17 -7.96 9.83
CA THR A 44 -3.92 -9.01 10.51
C THR A 44 -3.37 -9.38 11.89
N TYR A 45 -2.07 -9.14 12.13
CA TYR A 45 -1.47 -9.31 13.45
C TYR A 45 -2.11 -8.38 14.50
N TYR A 46 -2.49 -7.17 14.08
CA TYR A 46 -3.07 -6.16 14.96
C TYR A 46 -4.60 -6.17 14.92
N ARG A 47 -5.20 -6.41 13.75
CA ARG A 47 -6.65 -6.47 13.54
C ARG A 47 -6.98 -7.09 12.19
N ILE A 48 -8.05 -7.87 12.11
CA ILE A 48 -8.62 -8.29 10.81
C ILE A 48 -9.15 -7.05 10.06
N PRO A 49 -8.61 -6.73 8.87
CA PRO A 49 -9.06 -5.59 8.09
C PRO A 49 -10.52 -5.74 7.66
N HIS A 50 -11.26 -4.63 7.63
CA HIS A 50 -12.60 -4.64 7.06
C HIS A 50 -12.50 -4.96 5.56
N PRO A 51 -13.40 -5.76 4.96
CA PRO A 51 -13.35 -6.08 3.53
C PRO A 51 -13.21 -4.84 2.64
N ALA A 52 -13.96 -3.77 2.93
CA ALA A 52 -13.87 -2.49 2.20
C ALA A 52 -12.49 -1.81 2.21
N SER A 53 -11.52 -2.28 3.00
CA SER A 53 -10.14 -1.79 2.96
C SER A 53 -9.36 -2.27 1.73
N PHE A 54 -9.80 -3.35 1.07
CA PHE A 54 -9.14 -3.92 -0.10
C PHE A 54 -10.07 -4.11 -1.31
N TYR A 55 -11.38 -4.21 -1.09
CA TYR A 55 -12.37 -4.20 -2.16
C TYR A 55 -12.75 -2.73 -2.44
N TYR A 56 -12.20 -2.20 -3.53
CA TYR A 56 -12.64 -0.94 -4.15
C TYR A 56 -13.93 -1.15 -4.94
#